data_AF-A0A7W0GW80-F1
#
_entry.id   AF-A0A7W0GW80-F1
#
_cell.length_a   1.000
_cell.length_b   1.000
_cell.length_c   1.000
_cell.angle_alpha   90.00
_cell.angle_beta   90.00
_cell.angle_gamma   90.00
#
_symmetry.space_group_name_H-M   'P 1'
#
loop_
_entity.id
_entity.type
_entity.pdbx_description
1 polymer ?
#
loop_
_entity_poly.entity_id
_entity_poly.type
_entity_poly.pdbx_seq_one_letter_code
_entity_poly.pdbx_strand_id
1 'polypeptide(L)'
;MSPGRWAMLAALALALYFAIQGGEYATSDLLELQREEALERAEVARLERVVDSLELTAQAIERDPRTQERVAREAFGMIRKGEFLFRLVPGDSAGR
;
A
#
# COMPACT_ATOMS: atom_id res chain seq x y z
N MET A 1 11.21 -28.47 -54.19
CA MET A 1 10.95 -28.84 -52.78
C MET A 1 9.49 -29.26 -52.68
N SER A 2 9.20 -30.48 -52.20
CA SER A 2 7.84 -31.02 -52.25
C SER A 2 6.89 -30.25 -51.30
N PRO A 3 5.63 -29.99 -51.71
CA PRO A 3 4.68 -29.23 -50.91
C PRO A 3 4.41 -29.85 -49.52
N GLY A 4 4.60 -31.17 -49.38
CA GLY A 4 4.48 -31.88 -48.10
C GLY A 4 5.52 -31.45 -47.05
N ARG A 5 6.73 -31.03 -47.45
CA ARG A 5 7.75 -30.56 -46.49
C ARG A 5 7.38 -29.19 -45.91
N TRP A 6 6.78 -28.33 -46.72
CA TRP A 6 6.28 -27.03 -46.27
C TRP A 6 5.05 -27.18 -45.36
N ALA A 7 4.14 -28.10 -45.69
CA ALA A 7 3.01 -28.42 -44.82
C ALA A 7 3.47 -28.96 -43.46
N MET A 8 4.48 -29.84 -43.45
CA MET A 8 5.05 -30.37 -42.22
C MET A 8 5.75 -29.29 -41.37
N LEU A 9 6.51 -28.40 -42.00
CA LEU A 9 7.15 -27.28 -41.29
C LEU A 9 6.12 -26.30 -40.73
N ALA A 10 5.06 -25.99 -41.48
CA ALA A 10 3.97 -25.15 -41.01
C ALA A 10 3.23 -25.78 -39.83
N ALA A 11 2.94 -27.08 -39.90
CA ALA A 11 2.31 -27.82 -38.80
C ALA A 11 3.20 -27.85 -37.54
N LEU A 12 4.51 -28.04 -37.71
CA LEU A 12 5.47 -28.03 -36.61
C LEU A 12 5.60 -26.63 -35.97
N ALA A 13 5.66 -25.58 -36.79
CA ALA A 13 5.70 -24.20 -36.31
C ALA A 13 4.41 -23.84 -35.55
N LEU A 14 3.27 -24.28 -36.05
CA LEU A 14 1.98 -24.08 -35.39
C LEU A 14 1.91 -24.83 -34.06
N ALA A 15 2.36 -26.09 -34.01
CA ALA A 15 2.43 -26.87 -32.77
C ALA A 15 3.37 -26.23 -31.73
N LEU A 16 4.51 -25.68 -32.17
CA LEU A 16 5.44 -24.97 -31.28
C LEU A 16 4.85 -23.65 -30.78
N TYR A 17 4.17 -22.92 -31.66
CA TYR A 17 3.44 -21.70 -31.29
C TYR A 17 2.35 -22.01 -30.26
N PHE A 18 1.54 -23.06 -30.46
CA PHE A 18 0.54 -23.51 -29.49
C PHE A 18 1.15 -24.11 -28.22
N ALA A 19 2.35 -24.67 -28.22
CA ALA A 19 3.01 -25.12 -27.00
C ALA A 19 3.54 -23.94 -26.16
N ILE A 20 3.99 -22.87 -26.82
CA ILE A 20 4.43 -21.63 -26.17
C ILE A 20 3.21 -20.82 -25.68
N GLN A 21 2.14 -20.79 -26.47
CA GLN A 21 0.96 -19.97 -26.22
C GLN A 21 -0.12 -20.69 -25.40
N GLY A 22 -0.27 -22.00 -25.59
CA GLY A 22 -1.25 -22.89 -24.95
C GLY A 22 -0.68 -23.71 -23.78
N GLY A 23 0.55 -23.44 -23.34
CA GLY A 23 1.01 -23.76 -21.99
C GLY A 23 0.35 -22.80 -21.00
N GLU A 24 -0.95 -22.97 -20.78
CA GLU A 24 -1.94 -22.06 -20.17
C GLU A 24 -1.59 -21.35 -18.84
N TYR A 25 -0.41 -21.55 -18.22
CA TYR A 25 -0.05 -20.93 -16.92
C TYR A 25 1.45 -20.69 -16.68
N ALA A 26 2.33 -20.73 -17.69
CA ALA A 26 3.74 -21.06 -17.41
C ALA A 26 4.70 -19.90 -17.05
N THR A 27 4.44 -18.64 -17.43
CA THR A 27 5.42 -17.55 -17.18
C THR A 27 4.86 -16.14 -16.97
N SER A 28 3.92 -15.67 -17.80
CA SER A 28 3.31 -14.34 -17.63
C SER A 28 2.56 -14.24 -16.30
N ASP A 29 1.77 -15.26 -16.00
CA ASP A 29 0.93 -15.31 -14.81
C ASP A 29 1.78 -15.43 -13.56
N LEU A 30 2.92 -16.13 -13.62
CA LEU A 30 3.86 -16.16 -12.52
C LEU A 30 4.46 -14.77 -12.23
N LEU A 31 4.76 -14.00 -13.27
CA LEU A 31 5.24 -12.62 -13.10
C LEU A 31 4.15 -11.70 -12.57
N GLU A 32 2.91 -11.89 -13.00
CA GLU A 32 1.74 -11.15 -12.49
C GLU A 32 1.49 -11.49 -11.02
N LEU A 33 1.42 -12.77 -10.67
CA LEU A 33 1.30 -13.24 -9.29
C LEU A 33 2.44 -12.77 -8.40
N GLN A 34 3.68 -12.76 -8.89
CA GLN A 34 4.83 -12.22 -8.13
C GLN A 34 4.71 -10.71 -7.91
N ARG A 35 4.17 -9.96 -8.88
CA ARG A 35 3.93 -8.52 -8.73
C ARG A 35 2.82 -8.25 -7.74
N GLU A 36 1.70 -8.97 -7.84
CA GLU A 36 0.59 -8.87 -6.89
C GLU A 36 1.04 -9.22 -5.48
N GLU A 37 1.78 -10.33 -5.32
CA GLU A 37 2.35 -10.72 -4.04
C GLU A 37 3.28 -9.65 -3.47
N ALA A 38 4.14 -9.05 -4.31
CA ALA A 38 5.05 -7.99 -3.88
C ALA A 38 4.30 -6.72 -3.44
N LEU A 39 3.23 -6.35 -4.14
CA LEU A 39 2.38 -5.20 -3.80
C LEU A 39 1.64 -5.44 -2.48
N GLU A 40 1.02 -6.61 -2.32
CA GLU A 40 0.30 -6.95 -1.10
C GLU A 40 1.25 -7.00 0.11
N ARG A 41 2.42 -7.61 -0.04
CA ARG A 41 3.46 -7.62 1.00
C ARG A 41 3.92 -6.20 1.38
N ALA A 42 4.06 -5.31 0.40
CA ALA A 42 4.43 -3.93 0.65
C ALA A 42 3.34 -3.18 1.43
N GLU A 43 2.06 -3.47 1.13
CA GLU A 43 0.93 -2.88 1.84
C GLU A 43 0.82 -3.41 3.28
N VAL A 44 1.00 -4.72 3.49
CA VAL A 44 1.09 -5.30 4.84
C VAL A 44 2.20 -4.64 5.64
N ALA A 45 3.42 -4.54 5.09
CA ALA A 45 4.54 -3.89 5.77
C ALA A 45 4.32 -2.39 6.01
N ARG A 46 3.47 -1.73 5.22
CA ARG A 46 3.05 -0.35 5.49
C ARG A 46 2.09 -0.29 6.68
N LEU A 47 1.10 -1.18 6.71
CA LEU A 47 0.11 -1.23 7.78
C LEU A 47 0.73 -1.64 9.12
N GLU A 48 1.64 -2.62 9.13
CA GLU A 48 2.39 -3.01 10.33
C GLU A 48 3.13 -1.82 10.95
N ARG A 49 3.84 -1.03 10.13
CA ARG A 49 4.51 0.19 10.62
C ARG A 49 3.53 1.22 11.21
N VAL A 50 2.33 1.34 10.64
CA VAL A 50 1.29 2.22 11.19
C VAL A 50 0.82 1.67 12.54
N VAL A 51 0.53 0.37 12.63
CA VAL A 51 0.12 -0.27 13.89
C VAL A 51 1.18 -0.09 14.96
N ASP A 52 2.45 -0.40 14.66
CA ASP A 52 3.57 -0.23 15.60
C ASP A 52 3.66 1.22 16.10
N SER A 53 3.50 2.19 15.20
CA SER A 53 3.54 3.62 15.57
C SER A 53 2.37 4.03 16.48
N LEU A 54 1.20 3.45 16.26
CA LEU A 54 0.01 3.70 17.09
C LEU A 54 0.15 3.03 18.45
N GLU A 55 0.67 1.81 18.51
CA GLU A 55 0.93 1.11 19.77
C GLU A 55 1.95 1.86 20.63
N LEU A 56 3.04 2.35 20.04
CA LEU A 56 4.02 3.19 20.74
C LEU A 56 3.37 4.46 21.29
N THR A 57 2.49 5.09 20.51
CA THR A 57 1.76 6.29 20.94
C THR A 57 0.80 5.98 22.09
N ALA A 58 0.03 4.89 21.99
CA ALA A 58 -0.88 4.44 23.04
C ALA A 58 -0.12 4.15 24.35
N GLN A 59 1.01 3.44 24.26
CA GLN A 59 1.86 3.17 25.42
C GLN A 59 2.42 4.45 26.06
N ALA A 60 2.81 5.44 25.25
CA ALA A 60 3.25 6.73 25.77
C ALA A 60 2.13 7.46 26.53
N ILE A 61 0.90 7.44 25.99
CA ILE A 61 -0.27 8.03 26.67
C ILE A 61 -0.60 7.26 27.95
N GLU A 62 -0.46 5.94 27.98
CA GLU A 62 -0.79 5.15 29.17
C GLU A 62 0.26 5.23 30.29
N ARG A 63 1.54 5.37 29.93
CA ARG A 63 2.65 5.18 30.88
C ARG A 63 3.49 6.42 31.15
N ASP A 64 3.51 7.41 30.27
CA ASP A 64 4.29 8.64 30.47
C ASP A 64 3.43 9.79 31.02
N PRO A 65 3.64 10.20 32.29
CA PRO A 65 2.88 11.29 32.90
C PRO A 65 2.96 12.62 32.15
N ARG A 66 4.09 12.91 31.47
CA ARG A 66 4.22 14.15 30.68
C ARG A 66 3.35 14.11 29.44
N THR A 67 3.32 12.95 28.77
CA THR A 67 2.44 12.72 27.62
C THR A 67 0.96 12.78 28.04
N GLN A 68 0.61 12.20 29.19
CA GLN A 68 -0.74 12.29 29.77
C GLN A 68 -1.16 13.74 30.04
N GLU A 69 -0.32 14.52 30.73
CA GLU A 69 -0.61 15.92 31.02
C GLU A 69 -0.82 16.69 29.72
N ARG A 70 0.05 16.51 28.73
CA ARG A 70 -0.06 17.19 27.43
C ARG A 70 -1.38 16.86 26.73
N VAL A 71 -1.71 15.58 26.58
CA VAL A 71 -2.95 15.13 25.91
C VAL A 71 -4.19 15.61 26.66
N ALA A 72 -4.19 15.54 28.00
CA ALA A 72 -5.28 16.08 28.80
C ALA A 72 -5.44 17.60 28.58
N ARG A 73 -4.34 18.34 28.61
CA ARG A 73 -4.36 19.80 28.39
C ARG A 73 -4.89 20.18 27.00
N GLU A 74 -4.52 19.42 25.97
CA GLU A 74 -5.04 19.59 24.62
C GLU A 74 -6.56 19.32 24.56
N ALA A 75 -7.01 18.21 25.15
CA ALA A 75 -8.43 17.82 25.17
C ALA A 75 -9.33 18.80 25.94
N PHE A 76 -8.84 19.34 27.06
CA PHE A 76 -9.57 20.28 27.92
C PHE A 76 -9.29 21.75 27.62
N GLY A 77 -8.41 22.07 26.65
CA GLY A 77 -8.04 23.44 26.31
C GLY A 77 -7.31 24.19 27.44
N MET A 78 -6.57 23.49 28.29
CA MET A 78 -5.88 24.06 29.45
C MET A 78 -4.52 24.65 29.04
N ILE A 79 -4.35 25.97 29.20
CA ILE A 79 -3.09 26.70 28.92
C ILE A 79 -2.38 27.12 30.22
N ARG A 80 -1.03 27.09 30.25
CA ARG A 80 -0.27 27.63 31.38
C ARG A 80 -0.18 29.16 31.27
N LYS A 81 0.10 29.82 32.39
CA LYS A 81 0.38 31.27 32.39
C LYS A 81 1.56 31.57 31.47
N GLY A 82 1.35 32.44 30.48
CA GLY A 82 2.37 32.83 29.50
C GLY A 82 2.33 32.06 28.17
N GLU A 83 1.45 31.07 28.02
CA GLU A 83 1.25 30.35 26.75
C GLU A 83 0.09 30.96 25.95
N PHE A 84 0.19 30.90 24.61
CA PHE A 84 -0.86 31.35 23.68
C PHE A 84 -1.42 30.16 22.90
N LEU A 85 -2.76 30.03 22.87
CA LEU A 85 -3.45 29.06 22.03
C LEU A 85 -3.85 29.72 20.70
N PHE A 86 -3.29 29.24 19.60
CA PHE A 86 -3.71 29.65 18.26
C PHE A 86 -4.74 28.65 17.72
N ARG A 87 -5.98 29.11 17.53
CA ARG A 87 -7.03 28.34 16.83
C ARG A 87 -7.23 28.92 15.44
N LEU A 88 -6.94 28.11 14.42
CA LEU A 88 -7.25 28.46 13.04
C LEU A 88 -8.75 28.25 12.82
N VAL A 89 -9.46 29.33 12.51
CA VAL A 89 -10.88 29.29 12.13
C VAL A 89 -10.94 29.47 10.61
N PRO A 90 -11.67 28.61 9.86
CA PRO A 90 -11.85 28.82 8.43
C PRO A 90 -12.39 30.24 8.19
N GLY A 91 -11.77 30.98 7.27
CA GLY A 91 -12.21 32.32 6.92
C GLY A 91 -13.59 32.27 6.29
N ASP A 92 -14.46 33.20 6.71
CA ASP A 92 -15.85 33.31 6.27
C ASP A 92 -15.94 33.89 4.84
N SER A 93 -15.32 33.21 3.88
CA SER A 93 -15.32 33.56 2.46
C SER A 93 -16.45 32.87 1.67
N ALA A 94 -17.43 32.27 2.34
CA ALA A 94 -18.63 31.67 1.75
C ALA A 94 -19.88 32.53 1.94
N GLY A 95 -19.71 33.86 1.96
CA GLY A 95 -20.78 34.83 2.16
C GLY A 95 -20.56 36.10 1.35
N ARG A 96 -20.53 36.00 0.02
CA ARG A 96 -20.84 37.09 -0.92
C ARG A 96 -21.12 36.55 -2.31
#